data_AF-A0A9P6GTS5-F1
#
_entry.id   AF-A0A9P6GTS5-F1
#
_cell.length_a   1.000
_cell.length_b   1.000
_cell.length_c   1.000
_cell.angle_alpha   90.00
_cell.angle_beta   90.00
_cell.angle_gamma   90.00
#
_symmetry.space_group_name_H-M   'P 1'
#
loop_
_entity.id
_entity.type
_entity.pdbx_description
1 polymer ?
#
loop_
_entity_poly.entity_id
_entity_poly.type
_entity_poly.pdbx_seq_one_letter_code
_entity_poly.pdbx_strand_id
1 'polypeptide(L)'
;MTSNSPIVPPAPVLKFPIALKPPGKAVSGTKEQSKPSPQKEESSFDTKPAAPQQDLTTIYEWAQSMQGNTQVDIRTLSWNDRLALLDGPTASLVAGDKIVGAAPLRLVLAASTTARHHFLTANEVPSVCVNHHALGNVLVELFNYLKSTSTKRHCYNLKISALAHDVNLILAAESTGLIAYIGNIRNFWWAYLKFTPVEQIGYENPRALETRHGAADGEFHHDQDTDEAFGVAVFDSWMETLPQMPNAMNEHVNHWDAQRAGKKIAAEQKREQDKKDALAEQLRIAPAV
;
A
#
# COMPACT_ATOMS: atom_id res chain seq x y z
N MET A 1 -48.37 -54.97 21.66
CA MET A 1 -47.30 -54.48 20.78
C MET A 1 -47.46 -52.97 20.65
N THR A 2 -46.78 -52.21 21.51
CA THR A 2 -46.85 -50.74 21.57
C THR A 2 -45.56 -50.20 20.95
N SER A 3 -45.65 -49.67 19.73
CA SER A 3 -44.53 -49.05 19.03
C SER A 3 -44.29 -47.63 19.54
N ASN A 4 -43.23 -47.44 20.31
CA ASN A 4 -42.69 -46.14 20.66
C ASN A 4 -41.91 -45.58 19.45
N SER A 5 -42.45 -44.56 18.80
CA SER A 5 -41.70 -43.75 17.83
C SER A 5 -41.00 -42.59 18.55
N PRO A 6 -39.72 -42.32 18.27
CA PRO A 6 -38.97 -41.26 18.94
C PRO A 6 -39.42 -39.87 18.47
N ILE A 7 -39.80 -39.01 19.42
CA ILE A 7 -40.17 -37.62 19.21
C ILE A 7 -38.88 -36.82 18.98
N VAL A 8 -38.63 -36.44 17.72
CA VAL A 8 -37.52 -35.56 17.34
C VAL A 8 -37.98 -34.10 17.57
N PRO A 9 -37.28 -33.30 18.38
CA PRO A 9 -37.65 -31.90 18.58
C PRO A 9 -37.38 -31.09 17.30
N PRO A 10 -38.27 -30.15 16.92
CA PRO A 10 -38.11 -29.35 15.72
C PRO A 10 -36.89 -28.41 15.84
N ALA A 11 -36.13 -28.31 14.74
CA ALA A 11 -34.93 -27.49 14.67
C ALA A 11 -35.26 -25.99 14.89
N PRO A 12 -34.37 -25.24 15.60
CA PRO A 12 -34.58 -23.83 15.88
C PRO A 12 -34.45 -22.98 14.60
N VAL A 13 -35.48 -22.19 14.31
CA VAL A 13 -35.52 -21.27 13.17
C VAL A 13 -34.78 -19.97 13.53
N LEU A 14 -33.61 -19.78 12.93
CA LEU A 14 -32.85 -18.52 12.97
C LEU A 14 -33.59 -17.43 12.18
N LYS A 15 -34.15 -16.44 12.88
CA LYS A 15 -34.75 -15.23 12.27
C LYS A 15 -33.65 -14.21 11.99
N PHE A 16 -33.31 -14.03 10.72
CA PHE A 16 -32.46 -12.90 10.28
C PHE A 16 -33.33 -11.65 10.08
N PRO A 17 -32.95 -10.47 10.62
CA PRO A 17 -33.60 -9.22 10.27
C PRO A 17 -33.12 -8.75 8.90
N ILE A 18 -33.83 -9.11 7.84
CA ILE A 18 -33.68 -8.50 6.52
C ILE A 18 -34.72 -7.39 6.40
N ALA A 19 -34.29 -6.15 6.59
CA ALA A 19 -35.04 -4.97 6.20
C ALA A 19 -34.26 -4.24 5.10
N LEU A 20 -34.31 -4.79 3.88
CA LEU A 20 -33.94 -4.06 2.67
C LEU A 20 -35.22 -3.57 2.00
N LYS A 21 -35.50 -2.27 2.13
CA LYS A 21 -36.52 -1.56 1.36
C LYS A 21 -36.22 -1.72 -0.14
N PRO A 22 -37.19 -2.14 -0.97
CA PRO A 22 -37.04 -2.06 -2.43
C PRO A 22 -37.24 -0.60 -2.90
N PRO A 23 -36.40 -0.06 -3.79
CA PRO A 23 -36.72 1.17 -4.50
C PRO A 23 -37.78 0.88 -5.56
N GLY A 24 -38.93 1.55 -5.44
CA GLY A 24 -40.05 1.46 -6.37
C GLY A 24 -39.70 1.96 -7.77
N LYS A 25 -40.25 1.26 -8.76
CA LYS A 25 -40.25 1.60 -10.18
C LYS A 25 -41.51 2.39 -10.55
N ALA A 26 -41.29 3.30 -11.50
CA ALA A 26 -42.22 3.89 -12.47
C ALA A 26 -43.18 4.99 -11.98
N VAL A 27 -43.19 6.13 -12.68
CA VAL A 27 -44.12 6.39 -13.80
C VAL A 27 -43.69 7.67 -14.55
N SER A 28 -43.77 7.58 -15.88
CA SER A 28 -43.62 8.66 -16.86
C SER A 28 -44.70 9.75 -16.75
N GLY A 29 -44.35 10.98 -17.08
CA GLY A 29 -45.32 12.05 -17.32
C GLY A 29 -44.68 13.32 -17.88
N THR A 30 -44.64 13.41 -19.20
CA THR A 30 -44.25 14.56 -20.01
C THR A 30 -45.19 15.76 -19.79
N LYS A 31 -44.65 16.97 -19.58
CA LYS A 31 -45.01 18.16 -20.38
C LYS A 31 -44.18 19.39 -20.02
N GLU A 32 -43.74 20.03 -21.09
CA GLU A 32 -43.11 21.35 -21.20
C GLU A 32 -43.84 22.45 -20.42
N GLN A 33 -43.06 23.32 -19.77
CA GLN A 33 -43.29 24.76 -19.88
C GLN A 33 -42.00 25.52 -19.55
N SER A 34 -41.55 26.27 -20.55
CA SER A 34 -40.46 27.23 -20.53
C SER A 34 -40.78 28.42 -19.63
N LYS A 35 -39.82 28.82 -18.78
CA LYS A 35 -39.63 30.20 -18.32
C LYS A 35 -38.20 30.41 -17.77
N PRO A 36 -37.68 31.65 -17.87
CA PRO A 36 -36.25 31.95 -17.83
C PRO A 36 -35.67 32.01 -16.41
N SER A 37 -34.42 31.58 -16.28
CA SER A 37 -33.62 31.67 -15.06
C SER A 37 -33.31 33.12 -14.68
N PRO A 38 -33.64 33.55 -13.45
CA PRO A 38 -32.92 34.62 -12.76
C PRO A 38 -31.63 34.07 -12.15
N GLN A 39 -30.69 34.98 -11.96
CA GLN A 39 -29.31 34.79 -11.51
C GLN A 39 -29.15 33.80 -10.35
N LYS A 40 -28.17 32.90 -10.50
CA LYS A 40 -27.75 31.94 -9.49
C LYS A 40 -26.92 32.70 -8.44
N GLU A 41 -27.54 32.91 -7.29
CA GLU A 41 -26.89 33.33 -6.06
C GLU A 41 -25.75 32.37 -5.70
N GLU A 42 -24.68 32.99 -5.22
CA GLU A 42 -23.48 32.36 -4.69
C GLU A 42 -23.85 31.30 -3.67
N SER A 43 -23.55 30.04 -3.98
CA SER A 43 -23.64 28.97 -3.00
C SER A 43 -22.57 29.22 -1.95
N SER A 44 -23.00 29.73 -0.80
CA SER A 44 -22.26 29.70 0.45
C SER A 44 -21.75 28.29 0.68
N PHE A 45 -20.46 28.09 0.43
CA PHE A 45 -19.75 26.87 0.78
C PHE A 45 -19.84 26.77 2.31
N ASP A 46 -20.63 25.83 2.80
CA ASP A 46 -20.65 25.41 4.20
C ASP A 46 -19.21 25.14 4.62
N THR A 47 -18.64 26.14 5.30
CA THR A 47 -17.26 26.11 5.76
C THR A 47 -17.26 25.23 6.99
N LYS A 48 -17.15 23.92 6.74
CA LYS A 48 -16.81 22.93 7.75
C LYS A 48 -15.66 23.51 8.59
N PRO A 49 -15.77 23.55 9.92
CA PRO A 49 -14.78 24.20 10.76
C PRO A 49 -13.41 23.62 10.43
N ALA A 50 -12.48 24.50 10.04
CA ALA A 50 -11.12 24.14 9.71
C ALA A 50 -10.57 23.30 10.88
N ALA A 51 -10.17 22.06 10.58
CA ALA A 51 -9.48 21.22 11.55
C ALA A 51 -8.34 22.05 12.16
N PRO A 52 -8.07 21.91 13.47
CA PRO A 52 -7.00 22.65 14.14
C PRO A 52 -5.74 22.52 13.28
N GLN A 53 -5.23 23.66 12.79
CA GLN A 53 -4.01 23.70 12.01
C GLN A 53 -2.90 23.18 12.91
N GLN A 54 -2.63 21.87 12.83
CA GLN A 54 -1.43 21.31 13.43
C GLN A 54 -0.26 22.05 12.80
N ASP A 55 0.54 22.66 13.67
CA ASP A 55 1.64 23.51 13.26
C ASP A 55 2.64 22.67 12.44
N LEU A 56 3.03 23.17 11.26
CA LEU A 56 3.98 22.46 10.39
C LEU A 56 5.31 22.23 11.12
N THR A 57 5.63 23.06 12.10
CA THR A 57 6.79 22.90 13.00
C THR A 57 6.78 21.57 13.75
N THR A 58 5.65 21.14 14.32
CA THR A 58 5.56 19.87 15.04
C THR A 58 5.71 18.67 14.11
N ILE A 59 5.22 18.79 12.86
CA ILE A 59 5.40 17.75 11.85
C ILE A 59 6.86 17.70 11.38
N TYR A 60 7.51 18.85 11.28
CA TYR A 60 8.93 18.96 10.94
C TYR A 60 9.84 18.33 12.00
N GLU A 61 9.65 18.66 13.28
CA GLU A 61 10.38 18.05 14.39
C GLU A 61 10.16 16.54 14.45
N TRP A 62 8.91 16.09 14.27
CA TRP A 62 8.60 14.67 14.19
C TRP A 62 9.29 13.99 12.99
N ALA A 63 9.29 14.61 11.81
CA ALA A 63 9.96 14.09 10.63
C ALA A 63 11.48 14.02 10.81
N GLN A 64 12.08 14.97 11.53
CA GLN A 64 13.48 14.95 11.92
C GLN A 64 13.79 13.82 12.91
N SER A 65 12.89 13.51 13.85
CA SER A 65 13.09 12.40 14.79
C SER A 65 13.16 11.02 14.10
N MET A 66 12.60 10.91 12.89
CA MET A 66 12.73 9.75 12.03
C MET A 66 14.06 9.71 11.23
N GLN A 67 15.00 10.62 11.51
CA GLN A 67 16.32 10.63 10.87
C GLN A 67 17.16 9.43 11.30
N GLY A 68 17.06 8.40 10.48
CA GLY A 68 18.01 7.34 10.23
C GLY A 68 17.66 6.83 8.84
N ASN A 69 18.62 6.35 8.04
CA ASN A 69 18.35 5.87 6.67
C ASN A 69 17.34 4.69 6.57
N THR A 70 16.75 4.28 7.69
CA THR A 70 15.70 3.27 7.78
C THR A 70 14.35 3.87 7.40
N GLN A 71 13.89 3.53 6.19
CA GLN A 71 12.50 3.70 5.80
C GLN A 71 11.58 3.09 6.87
N VAL A 72 10.62 3.86 7.38
CA VAL A 72 9.64 3.36 8.36
C VAL A 72 8.57 2.58 7.59
N ASP A 73 8.54 1.28 7.80
CA ASP A 73 7.45 0.45 7.32
C ASP A 73 6.23 0.63 8.25
N ILE A 74 5.21 1.34 7.78
CA ILE A 74 3.99 1.61 8.56
C ILE A 74 3.30 0.34 9.04
N ARG A 75 3.54 -0.81 8.38
CA ARG A 75 2.93 -2.09 8.76
C ARG A 75 3.47 -2.61 10.09
N THR A 76 4.67 -2.16 10.49
CA THR A 76 5.33 -2.57 11.73
C THR A 76 4.95 -1.70 12.94
N LEU A 77 4.31 -0.55 12.68
CA LEU A 77 3.85 0.38 13.72
C LEU A 77 2.64 -0.17 14.49
N SER A 78 2.49 0.29 15.73
CA SER A 78 1.29 -0.01 16.52
C SER A 78 0.03 0.54 15.83
N TRP A 79 -1.15 0.00 16.18
CA TRP A 79 -2.40 0.47 15.58
C TRP A 79 -2.67 1.95 15.89
N ASN A 80 -2.34 2.41 17.11
CA ASN A 80 -2.52 3.81 17.49
C ASN A 80 -1.57 4.74 16.72
N ASP A 81 -0.30 4.35 16.56
CA ASP A 81 0.68 5.14 15.81
C ASP A 81 0.28 5.25 14.34
N ARG A 82 -0.24 4.16 13.77
CA ARG A 82 -0.78 4.14 12.40
C ARG A 82 -1.95 5.10 12.22
N LEU A 83 -2.86 5.18 13.19
CA LEU A 83 -3.98 6.13 13.15
C LEU A 83 -3.49 7.57 13.24
N ALA A 84 -2.49 7.85 14.08
CA ALA A 84 -1.91 9.19 14.22
C ALA A 84 -1.25 9.73 12.93
N LEU A 85 -0.90 8.84 11.97
CA LEU A 85 -0.41 9.23 10.65
C LEU A 85 -1.49 9.81 9.74
N LEU A 86 -2.78 9.58 10.05
CA LEU A 86 -3.90 10.07 9.26
C LEU A 86 -4.33 11.49 9.65
N ASP A 87 -3.81 11.99 10.77
CA ASP A 87 -4.12 13.32 11.27
C ASP A 87 -3.24 14.40 10.61
N GLY A 88 -3.79 15.62 10.54
CA GLY A 88 -3.07 16.81 10.12
C GLY A 88 -3.29 17.21 8.65
N PRO A 89 -2.40 18.05 8.09
CA PRO A 89 -2.53 18.57 6.73
C PRO A 89 -2.34 17.46 5.69
N THR A 90 -2.74 17.74 4.45
CA THR A 90 -2.61 16.83 3.32
C THR A 90 -1.57 17.31 2.32
N ALA A 91 -0.77 16.39 1.80
CA ALA A 91 0.10 16.57 0.66
C ALA A 91 -0.64 16.23 -0.64
N SER A 92 -0.37 16.98 -1.71
CA SER A 92 -0.92 16.71 -3.04
C SER A 92 -0.16 15.57 -3.72
N LEU A 93 -0.89 14.73 -4.44
CA LEU A 93 -0.35 13.68 -5.30
C LEU A 93 -0.43 14.18 -6.74
N VAL A 94 0.71 14.23 -7.44
CA VAL A 94 0.84 14.83 -8.77
C VAL A 94 1.39 13.79 -9.75
N ALA A 95 0.77 13.65 -10.93
CA ALA A 95 1.23 12.79 -12.01
C ALA A 95 1.37 13.61 -13.31
N GLY A 96 2.61 13.81 -13.75
CA GLY A 96 3.00 14.81 -14.73
C GLY A 96 2.66 16.21 -14.22
N ASP A 97 1.83 16.93 -14.95
CA ASP A 97 1.31 18.27 -14.62
C ASP A 97 -0.03 18.28 -13.85
N LYS A 98 -0.63 17.11 -13.58
CA LYS A 98 -1.98 17.02 -12.97
C LYS A 98 -1.94 16.58 -11.53
N ILE A 99 -2.70 17.27 -10.69
CA ILE A 99 -3.04 16.79 -9.34
C ILE A 99 -4.05 15.65 -9.48
N VAL A 100 -3.66 14.46 -9.06
CA VAL A 100 -4.48 13.23 -9.15
C VAL A 100 -5.14 12.86 -7.82
N GLY A 101 -4.68 13.42 -6.70
CA GLY A 101 -5.26 13.16 -5.40
C GLY A 101 -4.53 13.88 -4.27
N ALA A 102 -4.87 13.50 -3.03
CA ALA A 102 -4.22 13.99 -1.82
C ALA A 102 -4.09 12.90 -0.76
N ALA A 103 -3.07 12.99 0.09
CA ALA A 103 -2.83 12.05 1.19
C ALA A 103 -2.37 12.80 2.46
N PRO A 104 -2.68 12.29 3.67
CA PRO A 104 -2.19 12.88 4.92
C PRO A 104 -0.67 13.04 4.91
N LEU A 105 -0.19 14.22 5.31
CA LEU A 105 1.22 14.57 5.23
C LEU A 105 2.08 13.63 6.09
N ARG A 106 1.66 13.34 7.32
CA ARG A 106 2.40 12.42 8.21
C ARG A 106 2.54 11.02 7.59
N LEU A 107 1.47 10.51 6.98
CA LEU A 107 1.51 9.24 6.25
C LEU A 107 2.49 9.29 5.08
N VAL A 108 2.49 10.38 4.31
CA VAL A 108 3.40 10.58 3.18
C VAL A 108 4.85 10.59 3.67
N LEU A 109 5.18 11.36 4.70
CA LEU A 109 6.53 11.48 5.25
C LEU A 109 7.03 10.19 5.92
N ALA A 110 6.13 9.42 6.54
CA ALA A 110 6.48 8.12 7.11
C ALA A 110 6.83 7.12 5.99
N ALA A 111 5.97 7.04 4.97
CA ALA A 111 6.06 5.99 3.95
C ALA A 111 7.10 6.30 2.86
N SER A 112 7.15 7.54 2.36
CA SER A 112 7.98 7.98 1.23
C SER A 112 9.28 8.61 1.71
N THR A 113 10.39 7.96 1.40
CA THR A 113 11.73 8.51 1.68
C THR A 113 11.99 9.79 0.89
N THR A 114 11.58 9.82 -0.38
CA THR A 114 11.74 10.98 -1.27
C THR A 114 10.96 12.19 -0.75
N ALA A 115 9.69 12.03 -0.39
CA ALA A 115 8.87 13.12 0.12
C ALA A 115 9.38 13.62 1.49
N ARG A 116 9.85 12.70 2.35
CA ARG A 116 10.47 13.07 3.62
C ARG A 116 11.74 13.88 3.42
N HIS A 117 12.63 13.44 2.54
CA HIS A 117 13.85 14.18 2.23
C HIS A 117 13.52 15.58 1.69
N HIS A 118 12.58 15.69 0.75
CA HIS A 118 12.16 16.97 0.21
C HIS A 118 11.57 17.89 1.28
N PHE A 119 10.69 17.39 2.14
CA PHE A 119 10.10 18.16 3.24
C PHE A 119 11.15 18.67 4.23
N LEU A 120 12.13 17.82 4.59
CA LEU A 120 13.18 18.19 5.53
C LEU A 120 14.14 19.25 4.95
N THR A 121 14.37 19.21 3.63
CA THR A 121 15.27 20.14 2.92
C THR A 121 14.58 21.47 2.58
N ALA A 122 13.34 21.44 2.06
CA ALA A 122 12.63 22.62 1.60
C ALA A 122 11.75 23.27 2.69
N ASN A 123 11.42 22.55 3.76
CA ASN A 123 10.48 22.98 4.81
C ASN A 123 9.10 23.40 4.26
N GLU A 124 8.67 22.80 3.15
CA GLU A 124 7.39 23.05 2.50
C GLU A 124 6.60 21.76 2.33
N VAL A 125 5.26 21.85 2.38
CA VAL A 125 4.38 20.69 2.22
C VAL A 125 4.68 20.01 0.88
N PRO A 126 5.23 18.78 0.89
CA PRO A 126 5.69 18.13 -0.32
C PRO A 126 4.50 17.79 -1.22
N SER A 127 4.65 18.05 -2.50
CA SER A 127 3.90 17.35 -3.53
C SER A 127 4.60 16.04 -3.87
N VAL A 128 3.91 14.91 -3.76
CA VAL A 128 4.45 13.63 -4.20
C VAL A 128 4.23 13.52 -5.70
N CYS A 129 5.31 13.60 -6.46
CA CYS A 129 5.26 13.72 -7.91
C CYS A 129 5.76 12.44 -8.59
N VAL A 130 5.06 12.02 -9.65
CA VAL A 130 5.55 11.07 -10.64
C VAL A 130 5.52 11.73 -12.00
N ASN A 131 6.60 11.63 -12.79
CA ASN A 131 6.72 12.39 -14.04
C ASN A 131 5.73 11.96 -15.13
N HIS A 132 5.13 10.77 -15.02
CA HIS A 132 4.31 10.17 -16.08
C HIS A 132 2.81 10.15 -15.72
N HIS A 133 1.97 10.79 -16.53
CA HIS A 133 0.51 10.90 -16.28
C HIS A 133 -0.19 9.54 -16.10
N ALA A 134 0.19 8.54 -16.88
CA ALA A 134 -0.43 7.20 -16.80
C ALA A 134 -0.23 6.51 -15.44
N LEU A 135 0.73 6.96 -14.62
CA LEU A 135 0.95 6.43 -13.28
C LEU A 135 0.02 7.04 -12.22
N GLY A 136 -0.78 8.04 -12.59
CA GLY A 136 -1.65 8.77 -11.65
C GLY A 136 -2.63 7.89 -10.88
N ASN A 137 -3.34 7.00 -11.58
CA ASN A 137 -4.30 6.07 -10.95
C ASN A 137 -3.60 5.14 -9.94
N VAL A 138 -2.41 4.69 -10.30
CA VAL A 138 -1.63 3.73 -9.52
C VAL A 138 -1.00 4.40 -8.30
N LEU A 139 -0.57 5.66 -8.43
CA LEU A 139 -0.13 6.48 -7.30
C LEU A 139 -1.26 6.67 -6.28
N VAL A 140 -2.47 6.99 -6.75
CA VAL A 140 -3.66 7.10 -5.89
C VAL A 140 -3.98 5.77 -5.20
N GLU A 141 -3.88 4.64 -5.93
CA GLU A 141 -4.05 3.31 -5.38
C GLU A 141 -3.05 3.00 -4.26
N LEU A 142 -1.76 3.28 -4.46
CA LEU A 142 -0.72 3.09 -3.44
C LEU A 142 -1.05 3.85 -2.15
N PHE A 143 -1.41 5.14 -2.25
CA PHE A 143 -1.75 5.92 -1.07
C PHE A 143 -3.07 5.50 -0.44
N ASN A 144 -4.06 5.04 -1.21
CA ASN A 144 -5.28 4.45 -0.68
C ASN A 144 -5.00 3.14 0.06
N TYR A 145 -4.09 2.31 -0.45
CA TYR A 145 -3.61 1.12 0.25
C TYR A 145 -2.95 1.48 1.59
N LEU A 146 -2.08 2.49 1.62
CA LEU A 146 -1.42 2.95 2.85
C LEU A 146 -2.46 3.47 3.87
N LYS A 147 -3.42 4.30 3.44
CA LYS A 147 -4.52 4.78 4.29
C LYS A 147 -5.34 3.62 4.87
N SER A 148 -5.73 2.66 4.02
CA SER A 148 -6.44 1.45 4.44
C SER A 148 -5.62 0.67 5.47
N THR A 149 -4.32 0.51 5.22
CA THR A 149 -3.39 -0.18 6.12
C THR A 149 -3.29 0.53 7.47
N SER A 150 -3.35 1.85 7.51
CA SER A 150 -3.39 2.59 8.77
C SER A 150 -4.66 2.35 9.59
N THR A 151 -5.81 2.20 8.93
CA THR A 151 -7.11 2.00 9.62
C THR A 151 -7.38 0.56 10.05
N LYS A 152 -6.87 -0.43 9.31
CA LYS A 152 -7.17 -1.85 9.53
C LYS A 152 -6.37 -2.42 10.68
N ARG A 153 -6.96 -3.33 11.46
CA ARG A 153 -6.25 -4.03 12.54
C ARG A 153 -5.09 -4.88 12.01
N HIS A 154 -5.31 -5.58 10.90
CA HIS A 154 -4.32 -6.40 10.21
C HIS A 154 -3.72 -5.67 9.00
N CYS A 155 -2.39 -5.65 8.91
CA CYS A 155 -1.63 -5.12 7.78
C CYS A 155 -1.37 -6.24 6.78
N TYR A 156 -2.03 -6.21 5.62
CA TYR A 156 -1.74 -7.15 4.54
C TYR A 156 -0.83 -6.50 3.50
N ASN A 157 -0.06 -7.31 2.77
CA ASN A 157 0.70 -6.85 1.62
C ASN A 157 -0.24 -6.43 0.48
N LEU A 158 0.26 -5.59 -0.44
CA LEU A 158 -0.43 -5.31 -1.69
C LEU A 158 -0.70 -6.61 -2.45
N LYS A 159 -1.90 -6.74 -3.01
CA LYS A 159 -2.29 -7.92 -3.77
C LYS A 159 -1.62 -7.90 -5.14
N ILE A 160 -1.08 -9.04 -5.56
CA ILE A 160 -0.56 -9.22 -6.93
C ILE A 160 -1.73 -9.16 -7.91
N SER A 161 -1.54 -8.47 -9.03
CA SER A 161 -2.55 -8.24 -10.07
C SER A 161 -2.02 -8.68 -11.44
N ALA A 162 -2.46 -8.01 -12.51
CA ALA A 162 -1.90 -8.19 -13.85
C ALA A 162 -0.52 -7.53 -13.98
N LEU A 163 0.39 -8.15 -14.74
CA LEU A 163 1.78 -7.69 -14.91
C LEU A 163 1.86 -6.21 -15.29
N ALA A 164 1.10 -5.76 -16.28
CA ALA A 164 1.13 -4.37 -16.72
C ALA A 164 0.73 -3.37 -15.62
N HIS A 165 -0.22 -3.74 -14.75
CA HIS A 165 -0.61 -2.92 -13.60
C HIS A 165 0.46 -2.92 -12.52
N ASP A 166 0.99 -4.09 -12.21
CA ASP A 166 2.01 -4.29 -11.19
C ASP A 166 3.35 -3.63 -11.55
N VAL A 167 3.71 -3.60 -12.83
CA VAL A 167 4.87 -2.83 -13.32
C VAL A 167 4.66 -1.33 -13.09
N ASN A 168 3.47 -0.80 -13.38
CA ASN A 168 3.16 0.60 -13.09
C ASN A 168 3.20 0.89 -11.58
N LEU A 169 2.75 -0.07 -10.74
CA LEU A 169 2.85 0.02 -9.28
C LEU A 169 4.31 0.09 -8.83
N ILE A 170 5.17 -0.75 -9.41
CA ILE A 170 6.61 -0.76 -9.12
C ILE A 170 7.23 0.59 -9.50
N LEU A 171 7.00 1.07 -10.72
CA LEU A 171 7.55 2.35 -11.20
C LEU A 171 7.07 3.55 -10.37
N ALA A 172 5.78 3.59 -10.02
CA ALA A 172 5.23 4.64 -9.18
C ALA A 172 5.80 4.61 -7.75
N ALA A 173 6.00 3.41 -7.18
CA ALA A 173 6.56 3.28 -5.85
C ALA A 173 8.07 3.58 -5.82
N GLU A 174 8.85 3.19 -6.83
CA GLU A 174 10.27 3.51 -6.91
C GLU A 174 10.51 5.01 -7.05
N SER A 175 9.80 5.67 -7.98
CA SER A 175 9.89 7.13 -8.17
C SER A 175 9.50 7.94 -6.92
N THR A 176 8.60 7.42 -6.10
CA THR A 176 8.14 8.08 -4.87
C THR A 176 8.82 7.56 -3.60
N GLY A 177 9.79 6.64 -3.69
CA GLY A 177 10.49 6.12 -2.51
C GLY A 177 9.64 5.25 -1.58
N LEU A 178 8.65 4.53 -2.13
CA LEU A 178 7.72 3.61 -1.44
C LEU A 178 8.12 2.13 -1.60
N ILE A 179 9.41 1.85 -1.84
CA ILE A 179 9.92 0.52 -2.21
C ILE A 179 9.57 -0.58 -1.19
N ALA A 180 9.55 -0.27 0.11
CA ALA A 180 9.20 -1.23 1.16
C ALA A 180 7.81 -1.89 1.01
N TYR A 181 6.88 -1.23 0.31
CA TYR A 181 5.50 -1.68 0.18
C TYR A 181 5.25 -2.54 -1.06
N ILE A 182 6.11 -2.45 -2.08
CA ILE A 182 6.00 -3.22 -3.34
C ILE A 182 6.89 -4.47 -3.38
N GLY A 183 7.69 -4.72 -2.33
CA GLY A 183 8.67 -5.81 -2.33
C GLY A 183 8.07 -7.19 -2.63
N ASN A 184 6.83 -7.46 -2.19
CA ASN A 184 6.17 -8.73 -2.49
C ASN A 184 5.76 -8.86 -3.98
N ILE A 185 5.33 -7.77 -4.61
CA ILE A 185 4.97 -7.73 -6.04
C ILE A 185 6.24 -7.90 -6.87
N ARG A 186 7.30 -7.15 -6.54
CA ARG A 186 8.61 -7.25 -7.20
C ARG A 186 9.17 -8.66 -7.11
N ASN A 187 9.18 -9.26 -5.92
CA ASN A 187 9.68 -10.63 -5.73
C ASN A 187 8.83 -11.68 -6.47
N PHE A 188 7.52 -11.48 -6.55
CA PHE A 188 6.64 -12.38 -7.31
C PHE A 188 6.97 -12.36 -8.80
N TRP A 189 7.01 -11.18 -9.43
CA TRP A 189 7.32 -11.09 -10.85
C TRP A 189 8.75 -11.48 -11.17
N TRP A 190 9.69 -11.21 -10.26
CA TRP A 190 11.06 -11.70 -10.36
C TRP A 190 11.11 -13.24 -10.40
N ALA A 191 10.45 -13.89 -9.44
CA ALA A 191 10.37 -15.34 -9.40
C ALA A 191 9.66 -15.89 -10.65
N TYR A 192 8.56 -15.26 -11.07
CA TYR A 192 7.83 -15.65 -12.26
C TYR A 192 8.72 -15.61 -13.51
N LEU A 193 9.42 -14.51 -13.76
CA LEU A 193 10.32 -14.36 -14.92
C LEU A 193 11.52 -15.32 -14.85
N LYS A 194 12.06 -15.58 -13.65
CA LYS A 194 13.20 -16.48 -13.48
C LYS A 194 12.87 -17.95 -13.77
N PHE A 195 11.65 -18.38 -13.45
CA PHE A 195 11.24 -19.78 -13.54
C PHE A 195 10.33 -20.09 -14.73
N THR A 196 9.85 -19.08 -15.46
CA THR A 196 9.05 -19.26 -16.67
C THR A 196 9.99 -19.26 -17.88
N PRO A 197 10.03 -20.36 -18.67
CA PRO A 197 10.77 -20.37 -19.93
C PRO A 197 10.32 -19.22 -20.84
N VAL A 198 11.26 -18.59 -21.55
CA VAL A 198 11.00 -17.40 -22.38
C VAL A 198 9.92 -17.66 -23.43
N GLU A 199 9.79 -18.89 -23.90
CA GLU A 199 8.80 -19.33 -24.88
C GLU A 199 7.37 -19.39 -24.30
N GLN A 200 7.24 -19.46 -22.97
CA GLN A 200 5.96 -19.52 -22.24
C GLN A 200 5.57 -18.17 -21.63
N ILE A 201 6.52 -17.26 -21.50
CA ILE A 201 6.23 -15.84 -21.26
C ILE A 201 5.61 -15.37 -22.56
N GLY A 202 4.28 -15.45 -22.69
CA GLY A 202 3.57 -15.04 -23.89
C GLY A 202 3.93 -13.60 -24.23
N TYR A 203 4.92 -13.41 -25.10
CA TYR A 203 5.27 -12.14 -25.73
C TYR A 203 4.19 -11.86 -26.78
N GLU A 204 2.95 -11.76 -26.33
CA GLU A 204 1.91 -11.11 -27.11
C GLU A 204 2.22 -9.61 -27.07
N ASN A 205 3.16 -9.25 -27.94
CA ASN A 205 3.42 -7.92 -28.48
C ASN A 205 4.44 -7.02 -27.74
N PRO A 206 5.76 -7.20 -27.97
CA PRO A 206 6.75 -6.17 -27.66
C PRO A 206 6.42 -4.79 -28.30
N ARG A 207 5.64 -4.74 -29.40
CA ARG A 207 5.17 -3.45 -29.94
C ARG A 207 4.17 -2.73 -29.04
N ALA A 208 3.49 -3.39 -28.09
CA ALA A 208 2.55 -2.72 -27.18
C ALA A 208 3.27 -1.83 -26.14
N LEU A 209 4.55 -2.10 -25.88
CA LEU A 209 5.43 -1.22 -25.09
C LEU A 209 5.97 -0.07 -25.95
N GLU A 210 6.33 -0.33 -27.22
CA GLU A 210 6.76 0.71 -28.17
C GLU A 210 5.62 1.67 -28.56
N THR A 211 4.37 1.21 -28.67
CA THR A 211 3.23 2.07 -29.03
C THR A 211 2.81 3.05 -27.93
N ARG A 212 3.30 2.91 -26.69
CA ARG A 212 3.12 3.94 -25.65
C ARG A 212 4.04 5.14 -25.82
N HIS A 213 5.07 5.07 -26.67
CA HIS A 213 5.97 6.18 -26.97
C HIS A 213 5.65 6.90 -28.29
N GLY A 214 4.66 6.44 -29.06
CA GLY A 214 4.40 6.93 -30.42
C GLY A 214 3.04 7.59 -30.69
N ALA A 215 2.28 7.99 -29.67
CA ALA A 215 0.89 8.49 -29.87
C ALA A 215 0.57 9.80 -29.13
N ALA A 216 1.55 10.69 -29.01
CA ALA A 216 1.30 12.09 -28.66
C ALA A 216 2.05 12.98 -29.66
N ASP A 217 1.37 13.28 -30.76
CA ASP A 217 1.84 14.20 -31.79
C ASP A 217 2.07 15.59 -31.18
N GLY A 218 3.33 15.99 -31.12
CA GLY A 218 3.76 17.31 -30.69
C GLY A 218 5.27 17.31 -30.54
N GLU A 219 5.95 17.56 -31.65
CA GLU A 219 7.39 17.87 -31.78
C GLU A 219 8.18 17.86 -30.47
N PHE A 220 8.63 16.68 -30.06
CA PHE A 220 9.73 16.58 -29.11
C PHE A 220 11.01 16.65 -29.92
N HIS A 221 11.78 17.72 -29.72
CA HIS A 221 13.19 17.70 -30.02
C HIS A 221 13.79 16.49 -29.29
N HIS A 222 14.28 15.52 -30.07
CA HIS A 222 15.12 14.44 -29.59
C HIS A 222 16.39 15.09 -29.04
N ASP A 223 16.40 15.44 -27.75
CA ASP A 223 17.64 15.53 -27.01
C ASP A 223 18.21 14.10 -27.00
N GLN A 224 19.22 13.88 -27.84
CA GLN A 224 19.93 12.62 -28.01
C GLN A 224 20.74 12.19 -26.78
N ASP A 225 20.57 12.87 -25.63
CA ASP A 225 21.40 12.67 -24.43
C ASP A 225 20.75 11.75 -23.37
N THR A 226 19.53 11.24 -23.58
CA THR A 226 18.92 10.28 -22.61
C THR A 226 19.03 8.81 -23.02
N ASP A 227 19.48 8.49 -24.23
CA ASP A 227 19.73 7.10 -24.65
C ASP A 227 21.02 6.51 -24.02
N GLU A 228 21.84 7.32 -23.36
CA GLU A 228 23.02 6.82 -22.62
C GLU A 228 22.72 6.37 -21.18
N ALA A 229 21.57 6.74 -20.59
CA ALA A 229 21.29 6.44 -19.18
C ALA A 229 20.86 4.97 -18.92
N PHE A 230 20.44 4.25 -19.96
CA PHE A 230 20.31 2.78 -19.97
C PHE A 230 21.18 2.19 -21.08
N GLY A 231 22.39 2.74 -21.26
CA GLY A 231 23.36 2.23 -22.22
C GLY A 231 23.58 0.72 -22.05
N VAL A 232 23.88 0.04 -23.15
CA VAL A 232 24.16 -1.41 -23.23
C VAL A 232 25.08 -1.89 -22.11
N ALA A 233 26.01 -1.05 -21.63
CA ALA A 233 26.89 -1.33 -20.49
C ALA A 233 26.16 -1.52 -19.14
N VAL A 234 25.08 -0.79 -18.86
CA VAL A 234 24.26 -0.97 -17.64
C VAL A 234 23.47 -2.27 -17.74
N PHE A 235 22.94 -2.58 -18.93
CA PHE A 235 22.26 -3.85 -19.20
C PHE A 235 23.21 -5.04 -19.09
N ASP A 236 24.41 -4.94 -19.67
CA ASP A 236 25.45 -5.97 -19.60
C ASP A 236 25.96 -6.15 -18.17
N SER A 237 26.18 -5.07 -17.42
CA SER A 237 26.51 -5.14 -15.99
C SER A 237 25.41 -5.82 -15.16
N TRP A 238 24.15 -5.56 -15.49
CA TRP A 238 23.00 -6.21 -14.86
C TRP A 238 22.95 -7.71 -15.22
N MET A 239 23.20 -8.05 -16.49
CA MET A 239 23.30 -9.43 -16.99
C MET A 239 24.50 -10.20 -16.41
N GLU A 240 25.60 -9.53 -16.08
CA GLU A 240 26.77 -10.13 -15.43
C GLU A 240 26.60 -10.31 -13.92
N THR A 241 25.82 -9.45 -13.26
CA THR A 241 25.50 -9.58 -11.82
C THR A 241 24.37 -10.58 -11.54
N LEU A 242 23.53 -10.84 -12.55
CA LEU A 242 22.41 -11.78 -12.49
C LEU A 242 22.77 -13.22 -12.10
N PRO A 243 23.86 -13.83 -12.58
CA PRO A 243 24.31 -15.17 -12.18
C PRO A 243 24.76 -15.27 -10.71
N GLN A 244 25.16 -14.16 -10.09
CA GLN A 244 25.58 -14.13 -8.67
C GLN A 244 24.40 -13.91 -7.70
N MET A 245 23.29 -13.36 -8.19
CA MET A 245 22.09 -13.12 -7.39
C MET A 245 21.40 -14.38 -6.85
N PRO A 246 21.36 -15.55 -7.53
CA PRO A 246 20.90 -16.80 -6.93
C PRO A 246 21.63 -17.16 -5.64
N ASN A 247 22.95 -16.92 -5.57
CA ASN A 247 23.74 -17.18 -4.38
C ASN A 247 23.41 -16.17 -3.29
N ALA A 248 23.37 -14.87 -3.61
CA ALA A 248 22.97 -13.82 -2.66
C ALA A 248 21.53 -14.01 -2.13
N MET A 249 20.61 -14.50 -2.97
CA MET A 249 19.23 -14.77 -2.59
C MET A 249 19.13 -16.04 -1.74
N ASN A 250 19.90 -17.09 -2.04
CA ASN A 250 20.02 -18.26 -1.18
C ASN A 250 20.62 -17.91 0.18
N GLU A 251 21.64 -17.06 0.23
CA GLU A 251 22.20 -16.53 1.48
C GLU A 251 21.15 -15.75 2.28
N HIS A 252 20.36 -14.91 1.61
CA HIS A 252 19.28 -14.16 2.25
C HIS A 252 18.15 -15.07 2.76
N VAL A 253 17.73 -16.08 1.97
CA VAL A 253 16.73 -17.08 2.41
C VAL A 253 17.26 -17.87 3.60
N ASN A 254 18.51 -18.36 3.53
CA ASN A 254 19.15 -19.09 4.62
C ASN A 254 19.27 -18.23 5.89
N HIS A 255 19.58 -16.94 5.75
CA HIS A 255 19.62 -15.99 6.87
C HIS A 255 18.25 -15.86 7.54
N TRP A 256 17.18 -15.70 6.76
CA TRP A 256 15.82 -15.58 7.30
C TRP A 256 15.29 -16.89 7.89
N ASP A 257 15.66 -18.04 7.32
CA ASP A 257 15.33 -19.35 7.88
C ASP A 257 16.05 -19.60 9.20
N ALA A 258 17.32 -19.22 9.30
CA ALA A 258 18.07 -19.25 10.55
C ALA A 258 17.44 -18.32 11.61
N GLN A 259 17.03 -17.10 11.24
CA GLN A 259 16.31 -16.20 12.17
C GLN A 259 14.97 -16.80 12.64
N ARG A 260 14.20 -17.42 11.74
CA ARG A 260 12.93 -18.06 12.08
C ARG A 260 13.14 -19.25 13.02
N ALA A 261 14.14 -20.07 12.75
CA ALA A 261 14.54 -21.18 13.62
C ALA A 261 14.98 -20.66 15.01
N GLY A 262 15.81 -19.62 15.05
CA GLY A 262 16.25 -18.98 16.30
C GLY A 262 15.09 -18.44 17.13
N LYS A 263 14.13 -17.76 16.50
CA LYS A 263 12.90 -17.29 17.19
C LYS A 263 12.06 -18.44 17.73
N LYS A 264 11.98 -19.56 17.02
CA LYS A 264 11.26 -20.76 17.48
C LYS A 264 11.94 -21.38 18.71
N ILE A 265 13.26 -21.52 18.69
CA ILE A 265 14.04 -22.03 19.82
C ILE A 265 13.90 -21.11 21.03
N ALA A 266 14.03 -19.80 20.84
CA ALA A 266 13.88 -18.82 21.92
C ALA A 266 12.46 -18.85 22.54
N ALA A 267 11.43 -19.01 21.71
CA ALA A 267 10.05 -19.14 22.20
C ALA A 267 9.83 -20.45 23.00
N GLU A 268 10.49 -21.53 22.61
CA GLU A 268 10.44 -22.82 23.32
C GLU A 268 11.17 -22.75 24.66
N GLN A 269 12.38 -22.18 24.69
CA GLN A 269 13.13 -21.92 25.92
C GLN A 269 12.34 -21.04 26.89
N LYS A 270 11.70 -19.99 26.39
CA LYS A 270 10.84 -19.13 27.21
C LYS A 270 9.68 -19.92 27.83
N ARG A 271 9.01 -20.78 27.06
CA ARG A 271 7.93 -21.64 27.58
C ARG A 271 8.41 -22.62 28.65
N GLU A 272 9.61 -23.18 28.52
CA GLU A 272 10.18 -24.04 29.55
C GLU A 272 10.53 -23.27 30.82
N GLN A 273 11.07 -22.06 30.68
CA GLN A 273 11.37 -21.21 31.82
C GLN A 273 10.08 -20.80 32.56
N ASP A 274 9.07 -20.35 31.82
CA ASP A 274 7.76 -19.98 32.39
C ASP A 274 7.13 -21.17 33.15
N LYS A 275 7.30 -22.41 32.66
CA LYS A 275 6.85 -23.62 33.37
C LYS A 275 7.63 -23.89 34.66
N LYS A 276 8.95 -23.69 34.66
CA LYS A 276 9.79 -23.86 35.86
C LYS A 276 9.45 -22.82 36.92
N ASP A 277 9.26 -21.57 36.50
CA ASP A 277 8.89 -20.48 37.39
C ASP A 277 7.50 -20.72 37.99
N ALA A 278 6.54 -21.19 37.19
CA ALA A 278 5.22 -21.58 37.68
C ALA A 278 5.27 -22.75 38.69
N LEU A 279 6.12 -23.76 38.47
CA LEU A 279 6.30 -24.87 39.40
C LEU A 279 6.97 -24.41 40.71
N ALA A 280 8.00 -23.57 40.62
CA ALA A 280 8.68 -23.02 41.79
C ALA A 280 7.72 -22.18 42.66
N GLU A 281 6.83 -21.43 42.02
CA GLU A 281 5.81 -20.65 42.72
C GLU A 281 4.77 -21.57 43.41
N GLN A 282 4.35 -22.65 42.77
CA GLN A 282 3.47 -23.65 43.40
C GLN A 282 4.12 -24.29 44.64
N LEU A 283 5.42 -24.60 44.56
CA LEU A 283 6.18 -25.16 45.69
C LEU A 283 6.37 -24.16 46.84
N ARG A 284 6.40 -22.85 46.55
CA ARG A 284 6.44 -21.79 47.58
C ARG A 284 5.13 -21.65 48.35
N ILE A 285 4.00 -21.89 47.68
CA ILE A 285 2.65 -21.69 48.26
C ILE A 285 2.20 -22.94 49.04
N ALA A 286 2.87 -24.09 48.88
CA ALA A 286 2.55 -25.30 49.62
C ALA A 286 2.77 -25.09 51.14
N PRO A 287 1.73 -25.21 51.98
CA PRO A 287 1.88 -25.04 53.42
C PRO A 287 2.76 -26.16 53.99
N ALA A 288 3.72 -25.78 54.85
CA ALA A 288 4.51 -26.74 55.61
C ALA A 288 3.57 -27.54 56.53
N VAL A 289 3.39 -28.82 56.23
CA VAL A 289 2.69 -29.80 57.08
C VAL A 289 3.67 -30.37 58.10
#